data_AF-A0A1V5VN32-F1
#
_entry.id   AF-A0A1V5VN32-F1
#
_cell.length_a   1.000
_cell.length_b   1.000
_cell.length_c   1.000
_cell.angle_alpha   90.00
_cell.angle_beta   90.00
_cell.angle_gamma   90.00
#
_symmetry.space_group_name_H-M   'P 1'
#
loop_
_entity.id
_entity.type
_entity.pdbx_description
1 polymer ?
#
loop_
_entity_poly.entity_id
_entity_poly.type
_entity_poly.pdbx_seq_one_letter_code
_entity_poly.pdbx_strand_id
1 'polypeptide(L)'
;MEVNNYVNALNEAIEALKQLPISSRLIKATHQQLLKNVRGEYKMPGEFRTSQNWMEGILKEVSNQNRNRIFVFESYLKIFGED
;
A
#
# COMPACT_ATOMS: atom_id res chain seq x y z
N MET A 1 15.67 -12.22 -8.74
CA MET A 1 14.57 -12.87 -7.99
C MET A 1 13.34 -11.99 -7.99
N GLU A 2 13.42 -10.75 -7.47
CA GLU A 2 12.31 -9.78 -7.49
C GLU A 2 11.68 -9.58 -8.88
N VAL A 3 12.48 -9.36 -9.93
CA VAL A 3 12.01 -9.25 -11.33
C VAL A 3 11.10 -10.42 -11.73
N ASN A 4 11.49 -11.65 -11.40
CA ASN A 4 10.72 -12.84 -11.73
C ASN A 4 9.40 -12.89 -10.95
N ASN A 5 9.39 -12.42 -9.70
CA ASN A 5 8.17 -12.33 -8.92
C ASN A 5 7.17 -11.33 -9.50
N TYR A 6 7.63 -10.18 -10.02
CA TYR A 6 6.74 -9.24 -10.71
C TYR A 6 6.08 -9.89 -11.92
N VAL A 7 6.89 -10.57 -12.76
CA VAL A 7 6.38 -11.25 -13.96
C VAL A 7 5.38 -12.34 -13.59
N ASN A 8 5.70 -13.19 -12.62
CA ASN A 8 4.81 -14.27 -12.19
C ASN A 8 3.51 -13.74 -11.58
N ALA A 9 3.61 -12.75 -10.67
CA ALA A 9 2.44 -12.16 -10.04
C ALA A 9 1.51 -11.48 -11.06
N LEU A 10 2.07 -10.82 -12.08
CA LEU A 10 1.29 -10.21 -13.16
C LEU A 10 0.61 -11.26 -14.04
N ASN A 11 1.33 -12.30 -14.46
CA ASN A 11 0.77 -13.37 -15.28
C ASN A 11 -0.38 -14.09 -14.55
N GLU A 12 -0.18 -14.42 -13.27
CA GLU A 12 -1.22 -15.03 -12.44
C GLU A 12 -2.43 -14.11 -12.26
N ALA A 13 -2.21 -12.81 -12.07
CA ALA A 13 -3.29 -11.83 -11.94
C ALA A 13 -4.10 -11.70 -13.24
N ILE A 14 -3.44 -11.65 -14.40
CA ILE A 14 -4.08 -11.57 -15.71
C ILE A 14 -4.93 -12.82 -15.98
N GLU A 15 -4.43 -14.01 -15.64
CA GLU A 15 -5.21 -15.23 -15.76
C GLU A 15 -6.40 -15.25 -14.80
N ALA A 16 -6.21 -14.83 -13.55
CA ALA A 16 -7.30 -14.74 -12.57
C ALA A 16 -8.38 -13.73 -12.98
N LEU A 17 -8.01 -12.64 -13.67
CA LEU A 17 -8.94 -11.63 -14.18
C LEU A 17 -9.97 -12.20 -15.18
N LYS A 18 -9.69 -13.33 -15.82
CA LYS A 18 -10.66 -14.00 -16.71
C LYS A 18 -11.90 -14.51 -15.95
N GLN A 19 -11.78 -14.73 -14.64
CA GLN A 19 -12.84 -15.28 -13.79
C GLN A 19 -13.22 -14.34 -12.64
N LEU A 20 -12.33 -13.42 -12.26
CA LEU A 20 -12.52 -12.50 -11.14
C LEU A 20 -12.45 -11.05 -11.62
N PRO A 21 -13.37 -10.17 -11.21
CA PRO A 21 -13.18 -8.74 -11.43
C PRO A 21 -11.99 -8.23 -10.61
N ILE A 22 -11.51 -7.03 -10.96
CA ILE A 22 -10.59 -6.29 -10.09
C ILE A 22 -11.25 -6.17 -8.71
N SER A 23 -10.61 -6.78 -7.71
CA SER A 23 -11.18 -6.97 -6.38
C SER A 23 -10.06 -7.02 -5.35
N SER A 24 -10.42 -6.77 -4.08
CA SER A 24 -9.50 -6.89 -2.95
C SER A 24 -8.86 -8.28 -2.88
N ARG A 25 -9.63 -9.34 -3.17
CA ARG A 25 -9.14 -10.72 -3.26
C ARG A 25 -8.02 -10.87 -4.29
N LEU A 26 -8.21 -10.34 -5.50
CA LEU A 26 -7.19 -10.40 -6.56
C LEU A 26 -5.93 -9.65 -6.12
N ILE A 27 -6.08 -8.41 -5.64
CA ILE A 27 -4.96 -7.56 -5.21
C ILE A 27 -4.15 -8.23 -4.10
N LYS A 28 -4.83 -8.82 -3.10
CA LYS A 28 -4.20 -9.56 -2.01
C LYS A 28 -3.42 -10.78 -2.54
N ALA A 29 -4.02 -11.59 -3.40
CA ALA A 29 -3.34 -12.75 -3.98
C ALA A 29 -2.08 -12.35 -4.78
N THR A 30 -2.18 -11.31 -5.61
CA THR A 30 -1.04 -10.76 -6.36
C THR A 30 0.06 -10.23 -5.43
N HIS A 31 -0.30 -9.49 -4.38
CA HIS A 31 0.64 -8.98 -3.38
C HIS A 31 1.38 -10.11 -2.64
N GLN A 32 0.67 -11.20 -2.31
CA GLN A 32 1.28 -12.37 -1.70
C GLN A 32 2.33 -13.01 -2.61
N GLN A 33 2.03 -13.16 -3.90
CA GLN A 33 2.97 -13.72 -4.88
C GLN A 33 4.19 -12.81 -5.07
N LEU A 34 3.97 -11.49 -5.09
CA LEU A 34 5.03 -10.51 -5.27
C LEU A 34 6.08 -10.57 -4.15
N LEU A 35 5.64 -10.74 -2.91
CA LEU A 35 6.50 -10.71 -1.73
C LEU A 35 7.22 -12.04 -1.40
N LYS A 36 7.13 -13.08 -2.23
CA LYS A 36 7.81 -14.37 -1.93
C LYS A 36 9.33 -14.29 -2.07
N ASN A 37 10.10 -14.62 -1.03
CA ASN A 37 11.57 -14.69 -1.09
C ASN A 37 12.23 -13.35 -1.50
N VAL A 38 11.64 -12.22 -1.12
CA VAL A 38 12.19 -10.88 -1.39
C VAL A 38 12.46 -10.13 -0.10
N ARG A 39 13.20 -9.03 -0.20
CA ARG A 39 13.39 -8.15 0.95
C ARG A 39 12.04 -7.61 1.41
N GLY A 40 11.67 -7.95 2.64
CA GLY A 40 10.38 -7.54 3.22
C GLY A 40 9.25 -8.55 2.98
N GLU A 41 9.56 -9.81 2.67
CA GLU A 41 8.57 -10.90 2.59
C GLU A 41 7.68 -11.05 3.84
N TYR A 42 8.18 -10.63 5.01
CA TYR A 42 7.46 -10.61 6.27
C TYR A 42 6.53 -9.39 6.45
N LYS A 43 6.47 -8.47 5.48
CA LYS A 43 5.63 -7.26 5.54
C LYS A 43 4.18 -7.57 5.13
N MET A 44 3.58 -8.55 5.80
CA MET A 44 2.18 -8.94 5.66
C MET A 44 1.79 -9.30 4.21
N PRO A 45 2.39 -10.35 3.62
CA PRO A 45 2.07 -10.76 2.26
C PRO A 45 0.60 -11.12 2.14
N GLY A 46 -0.07 -10.54 1.15
CA GLY A 46 -1.51 -10.73 0.93
C GLY A 46 -2.45 -10.02 1.90
N GLU A 47 -1.94 -9.17 2.79
CA GLU A 47 -2.79 -8.40 3.70
C GLU A 47 -2.63 -6.89 3.51
N PHE A 48 -3.73 -6.16 3.74
CA PHE A 48 -3.65 -4.71 3.83
C PHE A 48 -3.01 -4.33 5.17
N ARG A 49 -2.26 -3.23 5.16
CA ARG A 49 -1.66 -2.72 6.38
C ARG A 49 -2.74 -2.22 7.33
N THR A 50 -2.55 -2.52 8.60
CA THR A 50 -3.38 -2.02 9.70
C THR A 50 -2.82 -0.74 10.32
N SER A 51 -1.55 -0.43 10.04
CA SER A 51 -0.88 0.79 10.48
C SER A 51 -0.76 1.82 9.36
N GLN A 52 -0.75 3.09 9.76
CA GLN A 52 -0.48 4.23 8.89
C GLN A 52 0.90 4.07 8.23
N ASN A 53 0.93 4.16 6.90
CA ASN A 53 2.19 4.32 6.19
C ASN A 53 2.65 5.76 6.24
N TRP A 54 3.94 5.94 6.52
CA TRP A 54 4.61 7.23 6.37
C TRP A 54 5.08 7.39 4.92
N MET A 55 4.47 8.29 4.16
CA MET A 55 4.94 8.69 2.85
C MET A 55 5.22 10.18 2.85
N GLU A 56 6.48 10.53 2.61
CA GLU A 56 6.93 11.91 2.48
C GLU A 56 6.22 12.59 1.30
N GLY A 57 5.90 13.87 1.46
CA GLY A 57 5.19 14.67 0.45
C GLY A 57 3.66 14.47 0.39
N ILE A 58 3.12 13.45 1.04
CA ILE A 58 1.67 13.22 1.13
C ILE A 58 1.10 13.70 2.47
N LEU A 59 1.86 13.51 3.56
CA LEU A 59 1.47 13.92 4.90
C LEU A 59 2.05 15.30 5.24
N LYS A 60 1.18 16.24 5.63
CA LYS A 60 1.54 17.58 6.08
C LYS A 60 1.73 17.58 7.60
N GLU A 61 2.85 18.13 8.05
CA GLU A 61 3.11 18.34 9.48
C GLU A 61 2.23 19.49 10.00
N VAL A 62 1.60 19.30 11.16
CA VAL A 62 0.66 20.28 11.71
C VAL A 62 0.88 20.57 13.20
N SER A 63 1.78 19.86 13.88
CA SER A 63 2.02 20.08 15.31
C SER A 63 3.00 21.21 15.60
N ASN A 64 3.83 21.61 14.62
CA ASN A 64 4.90 22.59 14.79
C ASN A 64 5.85 22.26 15.97
N GLN A 65 6.06 20.96 16.25
CA GLN A 65 6.91 20.49 17.35
C GLN A 65 8.23 19.88 16.85
N ASN A 66 9.28 19.95 17.67
CA ASN A 66 10.57 19.31 17.38
C ASN A 66 10.56 17.79 17.66
N ARG A 67 9.61 17.29 18.48
CA ARG A 67 9.43 15.87 18.82
C ARG A 67 7.94 15.54 18.83
N ASN A 68 7.59 14.26 18.69
CA ASN A 68 6.19 13.79 18.64
C ASN A 68 5.33 14.52 17.59
N ARG A 69 5.93 14.75 16.42
CA ARG A 69 5.29 15.50 15.32
C ARG A 69 4.00 14.83 14.86
N ILE A 70 2.94 15.61 14.70
CA ILE A 70 1.66 15.17 14.14
C ILE A 70 1.66 15.50 12.66
N PHE A 71 1.23 14.52 11.86
CA PHE A 71 1.08 14.69 10.45
C PHE A 71 -0.26 14.14 9.96
N VAL A 72 -0.83 14.82 8.98
CA VAL A 72 -2.18 14.57 8.47
C VAL A 72 -2.18 14.63 6.95
N PHE A 73 -3.13 13.95 6.30
CA PHE A 73 -3.31 14.18 4.86
C PHE A 73 -3.98 15.53 4.65
N GLU A 74 -3.41 16.36 3.77
CA GLU A 74 -3.93 17.70 3.50
C GLU A 74 -5.38 17.67 3.00
N SER A 75 -5.76 16.64 2.24
CA SER A 75 -7.14 16.45 1.78
C SER A 75 -8.15 16.28 2.91
N TYR A 76 -7.76 15.73 4.07
CA TYR A 76 -8.66 15.65 5.22
C TYR A 76 -8.92 17.01 5.84
N LEU A 77 -7.91 17.88 5.91
CA LEU A 77 -8.09 19.24 6.45
C LEU A 77 -9.10 20.04 5.62
N LYS A 78 -9.06 19.88 4.30
CA LYS A 78 -10.02 20.53 3.37
C LYS A 78 -11.48 20.14 3.61
N ILE A 79 -11.74 18.97 4.20
CA ILE A 79 -13.11 18.54 4.54
C ILE A 79 -13.68 19.36 5.71
N PHE A 80 -12.82 19.82 6.62
CA PHE A 80 -13.23 20.51 7.84
C PHE A 80 -13.23 22.03 7.73
N GLY A 81 -12.89 22.59 6.55
CA GLY A 81 -13.06 24.01 6.26
C GLY A 81 -12.13 24.92 7.07
N GLU A 82 -10.92 25.10 6.58
CA GLU A 82 -10.27 26.41 6.65
C GLU A 82 -10.04 26.83 5.20
N ASP A 83 -10.70 27.91 4.79
CA ASP A 83 -10.53 28.57 3.48
C ASP A 83 -9.09 29.11 3.31
#